data_AF-C1MLX6-F1
#
_entry.id   AF-C1MLX6-F1
#
_cell.length_a   1.000
_cell.length_b   1.000
_cell.length_c   1.000
_cell.angle_alpha   90.00
_cell.angle_beta   90.00
_cell.angle_gamma   90.00
#
_symmetry.space_group_name_H-M   'P 1'
#
loop_
_entity.id
_entity.type
_entity.pdbx_description
1 polymer ?
#
loop_
_entity_poly.entity_id
_entity_poly.type
_entity_poly.pdbx_seq_one_letter_code
_entity_poly.pdbx_strand_id
1 'polypeptide(L)'
;MDFLSESDFDAMREAMTLYDEQRDTVIKRSRDITKAAKVAIYCLHRGEMDKARAQIELSASIADELRPIVDANAGLRGGSYSGGLEEYAEAVVFEHFLPRCDRDEYLGGILDFTGELNRYCISKATVRDVAEVRKCRDVVDALMGIFLKFDFRNGALRKKYDALKYTLKKMENTLYELSL
;
A
#
# COMPACT_ATOMS: atom_id res chain seq x y z
N MET A 1 -8.34 -49.85 44.13
CA MET A 1 -8.25 -49.05 42.89
C MET A 1 -9.36 -48.03 42.99
N ASP A 2 -9.01 -46.76 43.22
CA ASP A 2 -9.96 -45.68 42.94
C ASP A 2 -9.94 -45.50 41.42
N PHE A 3 -11.04 -45.85 40.78
CA PHE A 3 -11.17 -45.79 39.32
C PHE A 3 -11.57 -44.39 38.83
N LEU A 4 -11.91 -43.46 39.74
CA LEU A 4 -12.36 -42.10 39.46
C LEU A 4 -11.79 -41.16 40.53
N SER A 5 -11.00 -40.15 40.11
CA SER A 5 -10.49 -39.12 41.00
C SER A 5 -11.32 -37.84 40.87
N GLU A 6 -11.89 -37.35 41.97
CA GLU A 6 -12.68 -36.11 41.98
C GLU A 6 -11.85 -34.90 41.51
N SER A 7 -10.53 -34.90 41.76
CA SER A 7 -9.60 -33.87 41.29
C SER A 7 -9.52 -33.77 39.76
N ASP A 8 -9.67 -34.90 39.06
CA ASP A 8 -9.63 -34.92 37.60
C ASP A 8 -10.89 -34.24 37.03
N PHE A 9 -12.04 -34.44 37.69
CA PHE A 9 -13.29 -33.78 37.31
C PHE A 9 -13.27 -32.28 37.64
N ASP A 10 -12.61 -31.87 38.73
CA ASP A 10 -12.40 -30.45 39.04
C ASP A 10 -11.55 -29.77 37.94
N ALA A 11 -10.42 -30.37 37.57
CA ALA A 11 -9.57 -29.85 36.50
C ALA A 11 -10.31 -29.75 35.16
N MET A 12 -11.17 -30.73 34.83
CA MET A 12 -12.02 -30.68 33.64
C MET A 12 -13.04 -29.53 33.71
N ARG A 13 -13.68 -29.30 34.86
CA ARG A 13 -14.62 -28.18 35.05
C ARG A 13 -13.94 -26.82 34.90
N GLU A 14 -12.75 -26.67 35.47
CA GLU A 14 -11.94 -25.45 35.34
C GLU A 14 -11.54 -25.20 33.87
N ALA A 15 -11.09 -26.24 33.16
CA ALA A 15 -10.74 -26.13 31.75
C ALA A 15 -11.94 -25.74 30.86
N MET A 16 -13.11 -26.32 31.11
CA MET A 16 -14.35 -25.96 30.40
C MET A 16 -14.74 -24.51 30.65
N THR A 17 -14.63 -24.05 31.90
CA THR A 17 -14.96 -22.67 32.29
C THR A 17 -14.02 -21.68 31.60
N LEU A 18 -12.71 -21.95 31.62
CA LEU A 18 -11.71 -21.13 30.95
C LEU A 18 -11.95 -21.05 29.44
N TYR A 19 -12.29 -22.18 28.80
CA TYR A 19 -12.61 -22.19 27.38
C TYR A 19 -13.83 -21.32 27.04
N ASP A 20 -14.89 -21.38 27.85
CA ASP A 20 -16.09 -20.56 27.64
C ASP A 20 -15.78 -19.06 27.79
N GLU A 21 -14.98 -18.67 28.77
CA GLU A 21 -14.52 -17.28 28.96
C GLU A 21 -13.66 -16.79 27.78
N GLN A 22 -12.75 -17.63 27.31
CA GLN A 22 -11.93 -17.35 26.13
C GLN A 22 -12.78 -17.22 24.86
N ARG A 23 -13.76 -18.10 24.66
CA ARG A 23 -14.70 -18.03 23.53
C ARG A 23 -15.46 -16.70 23.54
N ASP A 24 -16.01 -16.32 24.68
CA ASP A 24 -16.77 -15.06 24.82
C ASP A 24 -15.88 -13.84 24.55
N THR A 25 -14.62 -13.89 25.00
CA THR A 25 -13.62 -12.86 24.72
C THR A 25 -13.33 -12.76 23.23
N VAL A 26 -13.06 -13.89 22.56
CA VAL A 26 -12.82 -13.95 21.11
C VAL A 26 -14.02 -13.40 20.35
N ILE A 27 -15.25 -13.81 20.69
CA ILE A 27 -16.47 -13.31 20.00
C ILE A 27 -16.61 -11.79 20.15
N LYS A 28 -16.46 -11.26 21.36
CA LYS A 28 -16.64 -9.81 21.62
C LYS A 28 -15.57 -8.99 20.90
N ARG A 29 -14.30 -9.33 21.06
CA ARG A 29 -13.18 -8.59 20.48
C ARG A 29 -13.11 -8.74 18.95
N SER A 30 -13.52 -9.87 18.40
CA SER A 30 -13.60 -10.03 16.94
C SER A 30 -14.64 -9.10 16.31
N ARG A 31 -15.72 -8.74 17.02
CA ARG A 31 -16.68 -7.72 16.55
C ARG A 31 -16.04 -6.33 16.49
N ASP A 32 -15.10 -6.04 17.37
CA ASP A 32 -14.34 -4.78 17.33
C ASP A 32 -13.44 -4.73 16.08
N ILE A 33 -12.82 -5.85 15.69
CA ILE A 33 -12.07 -5.98 14.43
C ILE A 33 -13.00 -5.66 13.24
N THR A 34 -14.15 -6.35 13.15
CA THR A 34 -15.13 -6.12 12.07
C THR A 34 -15.57 -4.66 12.02
N LYS A 35 -15.84 -4.04 13.17
CA LYS A 35 -16.28 -2.64 13.24
C LYS A 35 -15.19 -1.70 12.75
N ALA A 36 -13.96 -1.86 13.23
CA ALA A 36 -12.83 -1.02 12.84
C ALA A 36 -12.53 -1.17 11.34
N ALA A 37 -12.52 -2.39 10.80
CA ALA A 37 -12.36 -2.64 9.37
C ALA A 37 -13.42 -1.93 8.50
N LYS A 38 -14.70 -1.97 8.91
CA LYS A 38 -15.77 -1.25 8.20
C LYS A 38 -15.63 0.26 8.24
N VAL A 39 -15.18 0.80 9.37
CA VAL A 39 -14.86 2.24 9.48
C VAL A 39 -13.68 2.58 8.57
N ALA A 40 -12.66 1.72 8.49
CA ALA A 40 -11.53 1.91 7.58
C ALA A 40 -12.00 2.00 6.13
N ILE A 41 -12.80 1.03 5.65
CA ILE A 41 -13.37 1.01 4.30
C ILE A 41 -14.18 2.29 4.04
N TYR A 42 -15.03 2.71 4.98
CA TYR A 42 -15.78 3.96 4.89
C TYR A 42 -14.88 5.20 4.73
N CYS A 43 -13.79 5.28 5.50
CA CYS A 43 -12.81 6.36 5.39
C CYS A 43 -12.04 6.32 4.06
N LEU A 44 -11.68 5.13 3.57
CA LEU A 44 -11.01 4.92 2.28
C LEU A 44 -11.85 5.46 1.12
N HIS A 45 -13.15 5.17 1.10
CA HIS A 45 -14.07 5.74 0.10
C HIS A 45 -14.11 7.27 0.07
N ARG A 46 -13.75 7.92 1.18
CA ARG A 46 -13.77 9.38 1.35
C ARG A 46 -12.39 10.02 1.19
N GLY A 47 -11.36 9.22 0.92
CA GLY A 47 -9.97 9.70 0.87
C GLY A 47 -9.40 10.12 2.22
N GLU A 48 -10.03 9.73 3.33
CA GLU A 48 -9.57 10.03 4.70
C GLU A 48 -8.47 9.03 5.12
N MET A 49 -7.34 9.04 4.40
CA MET A 49 -6.31 7.99 4.46
C MET A 49 -5.73 7.77 5.86
N ASP A 50 -5.44 8.85 6.61
CA ASP A 50 -4.86 8.72 7.96
C ASP A 50 -5.83 8.06 8.93
N LYS A 51 -7.13 8.39 8.84
CA LYS A 51 -8.17 7.75 9.66
C LYS A 51 -8.37 6.30 9.28
N ALA A 52 -8.34 5.98 7.98
CA ALA A 52 -8.42 4.62 7.51
C ALA A 52 -7.26 3.77 8.07
N ARG A 53 -6.01 4.27 7.97
CA ARG A 53 -4.82 3.61 8.50
C ARG A 53 -4.90 3.36 10.00
N ALA A 54 -5.34 4.34 10.78
CA ALA A 54 -5.52 4.17 12.22
C ALA A 54 -6.52 3.05 12.57
N GLN A 55 -7.59 2.88 11.77
CA GLN A 55 -8.55 1.80 11.97
C GLN A 55 -8.03 0.43 11.50
N ILE A 56 -7.23 0.39 10.43
CA ILE A 56 -6.52 -0.82 9.98
C ILE A 56 -5.54 -1.28 11.06
N GLU A 57 -4.76 -0.37 11.63
CA GLU A 57 -3.80 -0.65 12.71
C GLU A 57 -4.51 -1.14 13.99
N LEU A 58 -5.64 -0.51 14.35
CA LEU A 58 -6.47 -0.97 15.46
C LEU A 58 -6.99 -2.40 15.23
N SER A 59 -7.49 -2.69 14.03
CA SER A 59 -7.98 -4.03 13.66
C SER A 59 -6.88 -5.09 13.78
N ALA A 60 -5.67 -4.77 13.28
CA ALA A 60 -4.50 -5.63 13.38
C ALA A 60 -4.07 -5.87 14.84
N SER A 61 -4.04 -4.82 15.65
CA SER A 61 -3.66 -4.92 17.06
C SER A 61 -4.59 -5.85 17.85
N ILE A 62 -5.91 -5.74 17.63
CA ILE A 62 -6.90 -6.61 18.28
C ILE A 62 -6.76 -8.06 17.77
N ALA A 63 -6.47 -8.25 16.47
CA ALA A 63 -6.21 -9.56 15.90
C ALA A 63 -5.01 -10.25 16.55
N ASP A 64 -3.93 -9.50 16.79
CA ASP A 64 -2.71 -9.98 17.45
C ASP A 64 -2.95 -10.26 18.94
N GLU A 65 -3.76 -9.46 19.64
CA GLU A 65 -4.18 -9.73 21.03
C GLU A 65 -4.92 -11.07 21.16
N LEU A 66 -5.79 -11.40 20.20
CA LEU A 66 -6.58 -12.63 20.22
C LEU A 66 -5.80 -13.87 19.76
N ARG A 67 -4.72 -13.66 19.00
CA ARG A 67 -3.99 -14.74 18.34
C ARG A 67 -3.49 -15.83 19.30
N PRO A 68 -2.92 -15.54 20.48
CA PRO A 68 -2.50 -16.58 21.43
C PRO A 68 -3.67 -17.46 21.92
N ILE A 69 -4.85 -16.86 22.14
CA ILE A 69 -6.04 -17.59 22.61
C ILE A 69 -6.55 -18.54 21.51
N VAL A 70 -6.58 -18.05 20.28
CA VAL A 70 -7.05 -18.80 19.11
C VAL A 70 -6.06 -19.90 18.71
N ASP A 71 -4.76 -19.63 18.77
CA ASP A 71 -3.72 -20.62 18.47
C ASP A 71 -3.69 -21.75 19.51
N ALA A 72 -3.96 -21.44 20.78
CA ALA A 72 -4.13 -22.44 21.84
C ALA A 72 -5.44 -23.25 21.72
N ASN A 73 -6.45 -22.69 21.05
CA ASN A 73 -7.78 -23.29 20.93
C ASN A 73 -8.25 -23.28 19.47
N ALA A 74 -7.84 -24.27 18.68
CA ALA A 74 -8.14 -24.32 17.24
C ALA A 74 -9.64 -24.18 16.90
N GLY A 75 -10.54 -24.63 17.79
CA GLY A 75 -11.99 -24.47 17.64
C GLY A 75 -12.49 -23.02 17.63
N LEU A 76 -11.70 -22.08 18.17
CA LEU A 76 -12.03 -20.65 18.22
C LEU A 76 -11.56 -19.87 16.98
N ARG A 77 -10.85 -20.52 16.04
CA ARG A 77 -10.30 -19.85 14.85
C ARG A 77 -11.36 -19.43 13.84
N GLY A 78 -12.41 -20.23 13.72
CA GLY A 78 -13.54 -19.99 12.82
C GLY A 78 -14.51 -18.93 13.35
N GLY A 79 -15.65 -18.79 12.69
CA GLY A 79 -16.73 -17.91 13.14
C GLY A 79 -16.31 -16.45 13.22
N SER A 80 -16.56 -15.81 14.37
CA SER A 80 -16.36 -14.37 14.54
C SER A 80 -14.92 -13.92 14.29
N TYR A 81 -13.91 -14.69 14.70
CA TYR A 81 -12.51 -14.31 14.49
C TYR A 81 -12.13 -14.32 13.02
N SER A 82 -12.43 -15.41 12.30
CA SER A 82 -12.22 -15.47 10.85
C SER A 82 -12.96 -14.36 10.10
N GLY A 83 -14.24 -14.13 10.42
CA GLY A 83 -15.03 -13.07 9.80
C GLY A 83 -14.48 -11.67 10.07
N GLY A 84 -13.94 -11.42 11.27
CA GLY A 84 -13.23 -10.17 11.58
C GLY A 84 -11.97 -9.99 10.73
N LEU A 85 -11.18 -11.05 10.57
CA LEU A 85 -9.96 -11.01 9.76
C LEU A 85 -10.23 -10.88 8.26
N GLU A 86 -11.33 -11.44 7.76
CA GLU A 86 -11.75 -11.27 6.36
C GLU A 86 -12.05 -9.79 6.05
N GLU A 87 -12.80 -9.12 6.93
CA GLU A 87 -13.12 -7.69 6.80
C GLU A 87 -11.86 -6.83 6.93
N TYR A 88 -10.97 -7.16 7.87
CA TYR A 88 -9.65 -6.52 7.97
C TYR A 88 -8.84 -6.68 6.68
N ALA A 89 -8.80 -7.88 6.11
CA ALA A 89 -8.08 -8.14 4.87
C ALA A 89 -8.67 -7.33 3.70
N GLU A 90 -10.00 -7.23 3.60
CA GLU A 90 -10.67 -6.38 2.61
C GLU A 90 -10.23 -4.91 2.74
N ALA A 91 -10.20 -4.36 3.95
CA ALA A 91 -9.75 -2.98 4.19
C ALA A 91 -8.29 -2.75 3.75
N VAL A 92 -7.38 -3.69 4.06
CA VAL A 92 -5.97 -3.61 3.65
C VAL A 92 -5.84 -3.70 2.13
N VAL A 93 -6.55 -4.63 1.49
CA VAL A 93 -6.54 -4.77 0.03
C VAL A 93 -7.08 -3.50 -0.63
N PHE A 94 -8.17 -2.93 -0.11
CA PHE A 94 -8.76 -1.72 -0.65
C PHE A 94 -7.83 -0.51 -0.51
N GLU A 95 -7.15 -0.36 0.63
CA GLU A 95 -6.12 0.70 0.80
C GLU A 95 -4.99 0.56 -0.24
N HIS A 96 -4.54 -0.66 -0.52
CA HIS A 96 -3.49 -0.91 -1.50
C HIS A 96 -3.96 -0.69 -2.94
N PHE A 97 -5.23 -0.99 -3.23
CA PHE A 97 -5.83 -0.74 -4.53
C PHE A 97 -5.95 0.75 -4.85
N LEU A 98 -6.20 1.59 -3.83
CA LEU A 98 -6.28 3.03 -4.03
C LEU A 98 -4.92 3.59 -4.46
N PRO A 99 -4.89 4.50 -5.46
CA PRO A 99 -3.65 5.10 -5.93
C PRO A 99 -2.96 5.83 -4.77
N ARG A 100 -1.75 5.37 -4.45
CA ARG A 100 -0.92 5.90 -3.34
C ARG A 100 -0.35 7.29 -3.59
N CYS A 101 -0.45 7.78 -4.81
CA CYS A 101 -0.04 9.12 -5.20
C CYS A 101 -1.26 9.88 -5.68
N ASP A 102 -1.39 11.13 -5.24
CA ASP A 102 -2.36 12.03 -5.83
C ASP A 102 -1.97 12.42 -7.27
N ARG A 103 -2.81 13.23 -7.91
CA ARG A 103 -2.56 13.69 -9.28
C ARG A 103 -1.20 14.38 -9.42
N ASP A 104 -0.86 15.23 -8.47
CA ASP A 104 0.31 16.09 -8.58
C ASP A 104 1.59 15.31 -8.31
N GLU A 105 1.54 14.36 -7.39
CA GLU A 105 2.62 13.41 -7.12
C GLU A 105 2.87 12.50 -8.34
N TYR A 106 1.81 11.99 -8.97
CA TYR A 106 1.94 11.16 -10.18
C TYR A 106 2.57 11.95 -11.34
N LEU A 107 2.05 13.14 -11.64
CA LEU A 107 2.61 14.03 -12.66
C LEU A 107 4.06 14.42 -12.34
N GLY A 108 4.34 14.67 -11.06
CA GLY A 108 5.68 14.97 -10.57
C GLY A 108 6.66 13.82 -10.78
N GLY A 109 6.22 12.59 -10.52
CA GLY A 109 7.03 11.37 -10.73
C GLY A 109 7.37 11.15 -12.20
N ILE A 110 6.42 11.39 -13.12
CA ILE A 110 6.70 11.32 -14.56
C ILE A 110 7.74 12.39 -14.98
N LEU A 111 7.64 13.60 -14.45
CA LEU A 111 8.59 14.67 -14.75
C LEU A 111 9.99 14.34 -14.22
N ASP A 112 10.11 13.81 -13.00
CA ASP A 112 11.40 13.40 -12.44
C ASP A 112 12.02 12.23 -13.23
N PHE A 113 11.18 11.28 -13.69
CA PHE A 113 11.61 10.17 -14.54
C PHE A 113 12.29 10.65 -15.83
N THR A 114 11.86 11.77 -16.42
CA THR A 114 12.52 12.31 -17.62
C THR A 114 13.98 12.71 -17.37
N GLY A 115 14.31 13.12 -16.13
CA GLY A 115 15.69 13.38 -15.70
C GLY A 115 16.54 12.13 -15.62
N GLU A 116 15.99 11.01 -15.12
CA GLU A 116 16.68 9.71 -15.11
C GLU A 116 16.85 9.15 -16.52
N LEU A 117 15.84 9.32 -17.39
CA LEU A 117 15.94 8.95 -18.80
C LEU A 117 17.03 9.75 -19.53
N ASN A 118 17.26 11.01 -19.14
CA ASN A 118 18.40 11.79 -19.62
C ASN A 118 19.75 11.22 -19.19
N ARG A 119 19.89 10.78 -17.94
CA ARG A 119 21.13 10.13 -17.49
C ARG A 119 21.41 8.86 -18.28
N TYR A 120 20.38 8.04 -18.51
CA TYR A 120 20.48 6.86 -19.36
C TYR A 120 20.87 7.23 -20.80
N CYS A 121 20.23 8.24 -21.39
CA CYS A 121 20.53 8.77 -22.72
C CYS A 121 22.02 9.17 -22.85
N ILE A 122 22.55 9.94 -21.90
CA ILE A 122 23.97 10.31 -21.90
C ILE A 122 24.87 9.08 -21.80
N SER A 123 24.54 8.10 -20.95
CA SER A 123 25.29 6.83 -20.87
C SER A 123 25.27 6.02 -22.16
N LYS A 124 24.24 6.15 -23.00
CA LYS A 124 24.19 5.52 -24.32
C LYS A 124 24.96 6.32 -25.36
N ALA A 125 24.95 7.64 -25.24
CA ALA A 125 25.76 8.51 -26.09
C ALA A 125 27.27 8.25 -25.93
N THR A 126 27.76 7.95 -24.71
CA THR A 126 29.20 7.67 -24.48
C THR A 126 29.69 6.42 -25.22
N VAL A 127 28.81 5.43 -25.43
CA VAL A 127 29.10 4.22 -26.23
C VAL A 127 28.61 4.34 -27.68
N ARG A 128 28.23 5.55 -28.10
CA ARG A 128 27.74 5.89 -29.46
C ARG A 128 26.54 5.06 -29.91
N ASP A 129 25.68 4.63 -28.99
CA ASP A 129 24.42 3.96 -29.30
C ASP A 129 23.35 4.99 -29.69
N VAL A 130 23.43 5.46 -30.94
CA VAL A 130 22.55 6.51 -31.49
C VAL A 130 21.08 6.09 -31.49
N ALA A 131 20.79 4.79 -31.67
CA ALA A 131 19.43 4.28 -31.71
C ALA A 131 18.74 4.44 -30.36
N GLU A 132 19.41 4.05 -29.26
CA GLU A 132 18.87 4.22 -27.91
C GLU A 132 18.80 5.70 -27.50
N VAL A 133 19.78 6.53 -27.86
CA VAL A 133 19.73 7.99 -27.63
C VAL A 133 18.50 8.61 -28.29
N ARG A 134 18.23 8.25 -29.56
CA ARG A 134 17.04 8.73 -30.28
C ARG A 134 15.75 8.30 -29.60
N LYS A 135 15.64 7.03 -29.20
CA LYS A 135 14.49 6.49 -28.49
C LYS A 135 14.21 7.24 -27.18
N CYS A 136 15.26 7.55 -26.41
CA CYS A 136 15.12 8.34 -25.18
C CYS A 136 14.57 9.74 -25.47
N ARG A 137 15.13 10.41 -26.48
CA ARG A 137 14.68 11.74 -26.90
C ARG A 137 13.21 11.73 -27.30
N ASP A 138 12.83 10.78 -28.14
CA ASP A 138 11.47 10.71 -28.69
C ASP A 138 10.41 10.47 -27.59
N VAL A 139 10.76 9.69 -26.57
CA VAL A 139 9.90 9.51 -25.37
C VAL A 139 9.74 10.83 -24.61
N VAL A 140 10.82 11.56 -24.38
CA VAL A 140 10.77 12.85 -23.67
C VAL A 140 10.01 13.91 -24.49
N ASP A 141 10.15 13.90 -25.81
CA ASP A 141 9.41 14.79 -26.72
C ASP A 141 7.90 14.49 -26.71
N ALA A 142 7.52 13.22 -26.76
CA ALA A 142 6.12 12.81 -26.61
C ALA A 142 5.53 13.25 -25.27
N LEU A 143 6.28 13.10 -24.16
CA LEU A 143 5.88 13.60 -22.85
C LEU A 143 5.75 15.12 -22.85
N MET A 144 6.68 15.87 -23.46
CA MET A 144 6.55 17.32 -23.63
C MET A 144 5.23 17.70 -24.32
N GLY A 145 4.88 17.02 -25.41
CA GLY A 145 3.62 17.22 -26.14
C GLY A 145 2.37 16.99 -25.28
N ILE A 146 2.42 16.04 -24.34
CA ILE A 146 1.34 15.80 -23.38
C ILE A 146 1.30 16.90 -22.32
N PHE A 147 2.45 17.23 -21.72
CA PHE A 147 2.55 18.22 -20.63
C PHE A 147 2.26 19.66 -21.07
N LEU A 148 2.45 19.98 -22.36
CA LEU A 148 2.05 21.27 -22.96
C LEU A 148 0.55 21.57 -22.83
N LYS A 149 -0.29 20.53 -22.69
CA LYS A 149 -1.75 20.68 -22.54
C LYS A 149 -2.19 21.03 -21.13
N PHE A 150 -1.29 20.98 -20.15
CA PHE A 150 -1.59 21.31 -18.76
C PHE A 150 -1.32 22.79 -18.48
N ASP A 151 -2.26 23.43 -17.79
CA ASP A 151 -2.08 24.80 -17.28
C ASP A 151 -1.58 24.75 -15.82
N PHE A 152 -0.27 24.56 -15.66
CA PHE A 152 0.35 24.55 -14.34
C PHE A 152 0.45 25.98 -13.79
N ARG A 153 -0.15 26.21 -12.62
CA ARG A 153 0.07 27.44 -11.84
C ARG A 153 1.46 27.44 -11.21
N ASN A 154 1.88 28.59 -10.66
CA ASN A 154 3.12 28.69 -9.89
C ASN A 154 3.16 27.63 -8.78
N GLY A 155 4.21 26.79 -8.76
CA GLY A 155 4.31 25.68 -7.82
C GLY A 155 5.42 24.68 -8.16
N ALA A 156 5.51 23.60 -7.39
CA ALA A 156 6.55 22.57 -7.53
C ALA A 156 6.48 21.86 -8.91
N LEU A 157 5.27 21.48 -9.35
CA LEU A 157 5.06 20.88 -10.67
C LEU A 157 5.48 21.80 -11.82
N ARG A 158 5.21 23.10 -11.71
CA ARG A 158 5.61 24.07 -12.75
C ARG A 158 7.13 24.10 -12.93
N LYS A 159 7.88 24.09 -11.82
CA LYS A 159 9.35 24.03 -11.85
C LYS A 159 9.84 22.74 -12.51
N LYS A 160 9.25 21.59 -12.17
CA LYS A 160 9.57 20.29 -12.79
C LYS A 160 9.24 20.27 -14.28
N TYR A 161 8.10 20.86 -14.68
CA TYR A 161 7.73 20.98 -16.08
C TYR A 161 8.67 21.91 -16.86
N ASP A 162 9.13 23.02 -16.26
CA ASP A 162 10.16 23.84 -16.92
C ASP A 162 11.48 23.08 -17.08
N ALA A 163 11.86 22.22 -16.11
CA ALA A 163 13.03 21.36 -16.21
C ALA A 163 12.95 20.35 -17.38
N LEU A 164 11.74 19.88 -17.74
CA LEU A 164 11.52 19.00 -18.90
C LEU A 164 12.00 19.65 -20.20
N LYS A 165 11.80 20.96 -20.37
CA LYS A 165 12.22 21.70 -21.59
C LYS A 165 13.73 21.67 -21.77
N TYR A 166 14.46 21.91 -20.69
CA TYR A 166 15.92 21.84 -20.70
C TYR A 166 16.43 20.42 -20.93
N THR A 167 15.71 19.43 -20.38
CA THR A 167 16.04 18.01 -20.56
C THR A 167 15.92 17.59 -22.01
N LEU A 168 14.79 17.90 -22.65
CA LEU A 168 14.59 17.63 -24.08
C LEU A 168 15.67 18.31 -24.92
N LYS A 169 15.95 19.59 -24.65
CA LYS A 169 16.96 20.34 -25.40
C LYS A 169 18.37 19.72 -25.28
N LYS A 170 18.75 19.22 -24.10
CA LYS A 170 20.02 18.52 -23.89
C LYS A 170 20.10 17.24 -24.72
N MET A 171 19.03 16.45 -24.76
CA MET A 171 18.98 15.23 -25.57
C MET A 171 19.06 15.52 -27.07
N GLU A 172 18.38 16.56 -27.55
CA GLU A 172 18.50 17.02 -28.95
C GLU A 172 19.93 17.42 -29.31
N ASN A 173 20.59 18.20 -28.44
CA ASN A 173 21.98 18.59 -28.65
C ASN A 173 22.92 17.37 -28.65
N THR A 174 22.70 16.42 -27.74
CA THR A 174 23.48 15.17 -27.68
C THR A 174 23.34 14.37 -28.99
N LEU A 175 22.12 14.26 -29.51
CA LEU A 175 21.86 13.55 -30.77
C LEU A 175 22.49 14.28 -31.96
N TYR A 176 22.47 15.61 -31.96
CA TYR A 176 23.16 16.42 -32.97
C TYR A 176 24.68 16.21 -32.93
N GLU A 177 25.30 16.25 -31.76
CA GLU A 177 26.74 16.01 -31.59
C GLU A 177 27.17 14.62 -32.07
N LEU A 178 26.33 13.60 -31.88
CA LEU A 178 26.58 12.25 -32.40
C LEU A 178 26.43 12.12 -33.93
N SER A 179 25.88 13.13 -34.60
CA SER A 179 25.71 13.15 -36.07
C SER A 179 26.84 13.88 -36.81
N LEU A 180 27.76 14.53 -36.08
CA LEU A 180 28.97 15.17 -36.60
C LEU A 180 30.09 14.13 -36.82
#